data_AF-A0A497LV40-F1
#
_entry.id   AF-A0A497LV40-F1
#
_cell.length_a   1.000
_cell.length_b   1.000
_cell.length_c   1.000
_cell.angle_alpha   90.00
_cell.angle_beta   90.00
_cell.angle_gamma   90.00
#
_symmetry.space_group_name_H-M   'P 1'
#
loop_
_entity.id
_entity.type
_entity.pdbx_description
1 polymer ?
#
loop_
_entity_poly.entity_id
_entity_poly.type
_entity_poly.pdbx_seq_one_letter_code
_entity_poly.pdbx_strand_id
1 'polypeptide(L)'
;MHKVSKETLMNKVLKKCLEIANSNAVAVCVYGETAYRFSEETEIVDALIVMKDFKRGIASYGKRVNGFKLNIIALDKELFEKDVKMGFFGEFVSDILLAPYLPLLNHRYLKAVELQIKKRNVKTILENLILELPELCQELLIKPEYFIHEIAYRKTKIFPQIKHSSV
;
A
#
# COMPACT_ATOMS: atom_id res chain seq x y z
N MET A 1 27.63 14.48 -12.38
CA MET A 1 26.47 13.76 -11.81
C MET A 1 25.21 14.24 -12.52
N HIS A 2 24.51 13.36 -13.25
CA HIS A 2 23.25 13.72 -13.91
C HIS A 2 22.14 13.82 -12.87
N LYS A 3 21.61 15.04 -12.67
CA LYS A 3 20.38 15.33 -11.94
C LYS A 3 19.25 14.44 -12.45
N VAL A 4 18.81 13.46 -11.66
CA VAL A 4 17.62 12.66 -11.98
C VAL A 4 16.44 13.35 -11.31
N SER A 5 15.59 14.01 -12.09
CA SER A 5 14.34 14.59 -11.56
C SER A 5 13.42 13.49 -11.03
N LYS A 6 12.57 13.81 -10.04
CA LYS A 6 11.53 12.91 -9.50
C LYS A 6 10.73 12.24 -10.62
N GLU A 7 10.34 13.01 -11.61
CA GLU A 7 9.60 12.54 -12.79
C GLU A 7 10.39 11.51 -13.60
N THR A 8 11.69 11.74 -13.80
CA THR A 8 12.58 10.79 -14.48
C THR A 8 12.70 9.48 -13.71
N LEU A 9 12.77 9.53 -12.37
CA LEU A 9 12.78 8.33 -11.53
C LEU A 9 11.45 7.56 -11.68
N MET A 10 10.31 8.25 -11.52
CA MET A 10 8.99 7.63 -11.60
C MET A 10 8.73 6.98 -12.97
N ASN A 11 9.17 7.62 -14.06
CA ASN A 11 9.09 7.05 -15.40
C ASN A 11 9.94 5.77 -15.54
N LYS A 12 11.13 5.72 -14.92
CA LYS A 12 11.94 4.49 -14.89
C LYS A 12 11.26 3.37 -14.09
N VAL A 13 10.66 3.70 -12.94
CA VAL A 13 9.92 2.74 -12.11
C VAL A 13 8.72 2.19 -12.88
N LEU A 14 7.90 3.07 -13.47
CA LEU A 14 6.73 2.66 -14.25
C LEU A 14 7.14 1.78 -15.43
N LYS A 15 8.16 2.17 -16.19
CA LYS A 15 8.68 1.34 -17.30
C LYS A 15 9.05 -0.07 -16.83
N LYS A 16 9.80 -0.19 -15.72
CA LYS A 16 10.18 -1.50 -15.19
C LYS A 16 8.99 -2.32 -14.70
N CYS A 17 7.99 -1.67 -14.12
CA CYS A 17 6.76 -2.33 -13.70
C CYS A 17 5.97 -2.86 -14.91
N LEU A 18 5.85 -2.06 -15.98
CA LEU A 18 5.15 -2.47 -17.20
C LEU A 18 5.86 -3.62 -17.94
N GLU A 19 7.20 -3.65 -17.93
CA GLU A 19 7.99 -4.78 -18.45
C GLU A 19 7.66 -6.09 -17.71
N ILE A 20 7.49 -6.05 -16.38
CA ILE A 20 7.11 -7.22 -15.59
C ILE A 20 5.65 -7.62 -15.85
N ALA A 21 4.77 -6.63 -16.01
CA ALA A 21 3.36 -6.88 -16.15
C ALA A 21 2.95 -7.48 -17.50
N ASN A 22 3.81 -7.36 -18.53
CA ASN A 22 3.57 -7.87 -19.88
C ASN A 22 2.17 -7.54 -20.43
N SER A 23 1.78 -6.26 -20.36
CA SER A 23 0.47 -5.71 -20.76
C SER A 23 -0.73 -6.00 -19.84
N ASN A 24 -0.54 -6.73 -18.74
CA ASN A 24 -1.63 -7.06 -17.81
C ASN A 24 -1.73 -6.11 -16.60
N ALA A 25 -1.02 -4.98 -16.61
CA ALA A 25 -1.06 -4.02 -15.51
C ALA A 25 -2.43 -3.33 -15.40
N VAL A 26 -3.07 -3.47 -14.25
CA VAL A 26 -4.31 -2.77 -13.90
C VAL A 26 -4.00 -1.45 -13.21
N ALA A 27 -3.04 -1.46 -12.28
CA ALA A 27 -2.58 -0.29 -11.55
C ALA A 27 -1.13 -0.45 -11.08
N VAL A 28 -0.46 0.68 -10.88
CA VAL A 28 0.91 0.75 -10.36
C VAL A 28 1.02 1.94 -9.41
N CYS A 29 1.66 1.75 -8.26
CA CYS A 29 2.04 2.85 -7.38
C CYS A 29 3.39 2.63 -6.72
N VAL A 30 4.03 3.72 -6.33
CA VAL A 30 5.17 3.73 -5.41
C VAL A 30 4.65 3.94 -3.99
N TYR A 31 5.21 3.25 -3.01
CA TYR A 31 4.86 3.37 -1.60
C TYR A 31 6.13 3.45 -0.73
N GLY A 32 5.97 3.57 0.58
CA GLY A 32 7.09 3.68 1.51
C GLY A 32 7.75 5.07 1.49
N GLU A 33 9.02 5.15 1.88
CA GLU A 33 9.72 6.42 2.06
C GLU A 33 9.71 7.29 0.79
N THR A 34 9.93 6.68 -0.39
CA THR A 34 9.97 7.40 -1.67
C THR A 34 8.63 8.09 -2.00
N ALA A 35 7.50 7.57 -1.50
CA ALA A 35 6.20 8.21 -1.70
C ALA A 35 6.06 9.50 -0.87
N TYR A 36 6.68 9.55 0.31
CA TYR A 36 6.71 10.72 1.21
C TYR A 36 7.77 11.75 0.80
N ARG A 37 9.00 11.29 0.64
CA ARG A 37 10.19 12.13 0.48
C ARG A 37 11.06 11.55 -0.62
N PHE A 38 10.92 12.14 -1.80
CA PHE A 38 11.89 11.92 -2.86
C PHE A 38 13.17 12.71 -2.55
N SER A 39 14.31 12.04 -2.55
CA SER A 39 15.62 12.67 -2.57
C SER A 39 16.42 12.20 -3.79
N GLU A 40 17.37 13.02 -4.24
CA GLU A 40 18.31 12.59 -5.31
C GLU A 40 19.18 11.40 -4.87
N GLU A 41 19.27 11.15 -3.56
CA GLU A 41 19.99 10.03 -2.92
C GLU A 41 19.11 8.80 -2.68
N THR A 42 17.90 8.74 -3.24
CA THR A 42 16.98 7.61 -3.03
C THR A 42 17.63 6.30 -3.50
N GLU A 43 18.03 5.45 -2.54
CA GLU A 43 18.67 4.17 -2.83
C GLU A 43 17.68 3.03 -3.02
N ILE A 44 16.50 3.12 -2.39
CA ILE A 44 15.47 2.08 -2.41
C ILE A 44 14.14 2.70 -2.80
N VAL A 45 13.44 2.03 -3.71
CA VAL A 45 12.08 2.37 -4.11
C VAL A 45 11.22 1.12 -4.00
N ASP A 46 10.09 1.22 -3.33
CA ASP A 46 9.11 0.15 -3.24
C ASP A 46 7.91 0.45 -4.15
N ALA A 47 7.50 -0.54 -4.95
CA ALA A 47 6.40 -0.41 -5.89
C ALA A 47 5.42 -1.58 -5.78
N LEU A 48 4.14 -1.29 -5.98
CA LEU A 48 3.06 -2.27 -6.07
C LEU A 48 2.53 -2.29 -7.51
N ILE A 49 2.36 -3.48 -8.07
CA ILE A 49 1.69 -3.73 -9.35
C ILE A 49 0.47 -4.60 -9.09
N VAL A 50 -0.70 -4.11 -9.50
CA VAL A 50 -1.92 -4.92 -9.57
C VAL A 50 -2.09 -5.38 -11.00
N MET A 51 -2.22 -6.69 -11.21
CA MET A 51 -2.22 -7.33 -12.52
C MET A 51 -3.49 -8.13 -12.76
N LYS A 52 -3.98 -8.14 -13.99
CA LYS A 52 -5.07 -9.01 -14.41
C LYS A 52 -4.54 -10.42 -14.69
N ASP A 53 -5.27 -11.44 -14.29
CA ASP A 53 -5.00 -12.85 -14.61
C ASP A 53 -3.57 -13.32 -14.25
N PHE A 54 -3.02 -12.81 -13.14
CA PHE A 54 -1.64 -13.09 -12.75
C PHE A 54 -1.54 -14.46 -12.09
N LYS A 55 -1.16 -15.47 -12.89
CA LYS A 55 -1.16 -16.89 -12.51
C LYS A 55 -0.35 -17.25 -11.26
N ARG A 56 0.66 -16.45 -10.90
CA ARG A 56 1.44 -16.67 -9.66
C ARG A 56 0.68 -16.24 -8.39
N GLY A 57 -0.42 -15.51 -8.54
CA GLY A 57 -1.18 -14.93 -7.44
C GLY A 57 -0.45 -13.72 -6.85
N ILE A 58 0.67 -13.94 -6.16
CA ILE A 58 1.54 -12.91 -5.59
C ILE A 58 3.00 -13.22 -5.90
N ALA A 59 3.81 -12.21 -6.17
CA ALA A 59 5.26 -12.36 -6.33
C ALA A 59 6.00 -11.09 -5.89
N SER A 60 7.23 -11.27 -5.41
CA SER A 60 8.16 -10.17 -5.15
C SER A 60 9.32 -10.20 -6.12
N TYR A 61 9.73 -9.03 -6.60
CA TYR A 61 10.87 -8.86 -7.51
C TYR A 61 11.82 -7.80 -6.97
N GLY A 62 13.12 -8.11 -6.98
CA GLY A 62 14.18 -7.12 -6.79
C GLY A 62 14.83 -6.78 -8.13
N LYS A 63 14.94 -5.50 -8.47
CA LYS A 63 15.65 -5.00 -9.66
C LYS A 63 16.61 -3.89 -9.27
N ARG A 64 17.74 -3.80 -9.99
CA ARG A 64 18.63 -2.63 -9.91
C ARG A 64 18.35 -1.75 -11.12
N VAL A 65 18.00 -0.49 -10.90
CA VAL A 65 17.64 0.46 -11.95
C VAL A 65 18.44 1.74 -11.72
N ASN A 66 19.35 2.08 -12.65
CA ASN A 66 20.10 3.35 -12.69
C ASN A 66 20.39 4.03 -11.33
N GLY A 67 21.05 3.32 -10.42
CA GLY A 67 21.50 3.86 -9.13
C GLY A 67 20.67 3.46 -7.91
N PHE A 68 19.45 2.93 -8.08
CA PHE A 68 18.59 2.51 -6.96
C PHE A 68 18.17 1.04 -7.07
N LYS A 69 17.79 0.46 -5.94
CA LYS A 69 17.15 -0.83 -5.79
C LYS A 69 15.64 -0.64 -5.83
N LEU A 70 14.99 -1.32 -6.76
CA LEU A 70 13.54 -1.34 -6.91
C LEU A 70 13.00 -2.67 -6.38
N ASN A 71 12.26 -2.62 -5.28
CA ASN A 71 11.49 -3.77 -4.80
C ASN A 71 10.06 -3.65 -5.33
N ILE A 72 9.53 -4.74 -5.86
CA ILE A 72 8.22 -4.75 -6.53
C ILE A 72 7.40 -5.89 -5.96
N ILE A 73 6.24 -5.57 -5.40
CA ILE A 73 5.20 -6.55 -5.13
C ILE A 73 4.25 -6.56 -6.33
N ALA A 74 4.11 -7.71 -6.99
CA ALA A 74 3.11 -7.92 -8.02
C ALA A 74 2.01 -8.84 -7.48
N LEU A 75 0.75 -8.45 -7.68
CA LEU A 75 -0.40 -9.18 -7.17
C LEU A 75 -1.50 -9.28 -8.22
N ASP A 76 -2.16 -10.43 -8.26
CA ASP A 76 -3.39 -10.63 -9.03
C ASP A 76 -4.53 -9.73 -8.50
N LYS A 77 -5.28 -9.14 -9.42
CA LYS A 77 -6.38 -8.21 -9.13
C LYS A 77 -7.45 -8.84 -8.24
N GLU A 78 -7.84 -10.08 -8.49
CA GLU A 78 -8.92 -10.72 -7.74
C GLU A 78 -8.46 -11.02 -6.31
N LEU A 79 -7.22 -11.48 -6.15
CA LEU A 79 -6.61 -11.67 -4.83
C LEU A 79 -6.43 -10.35 -4.08
N PHE A 80 -6.05 -9.28 -4.77
CA PHE A 80 -5.95 -7.95 -4.19
C PHE A 80 -7.31 -7.43 -3.70
N GLU A 81 -8.34 -7.54 -4.54
CA GLU A 81 -9.69 -7.13 -4.16
C GLU A 81 -10.27 -7.99 -3.04
N LYS A 82 -9.86 -9.27 -2.95
CA LYS A 82 -10.19 -10.12 -1.82
C LYS A 82 -9.49 -9.64 -0.54
N ASP A 83 -8.22 -9.26 -0.60
CA ASP A 83 -7.52 -8.65 0.55
C ASP A 83 -8.16 -7.34 1.00
N VAL A 84 -8.53 -6.49 0.05
CA VAL A 84 -9.28 -5.24 0.32
C VAL A 84 -10.61 -5.49 1.03
N LYS A 85 -11.38 -6.48 0.57
CA LYS A 85 -12.75 -6.75 1.06
C LYS A 85 -12.80 -7.51 2.38
N MET A 86 -11.88 -8.44 2.61
CA MET A 86 -11.94 -9.37 3.75
C MET A 86 -10.61 -9.63 4.46
N GLY A 87 -9.54 -8.91 4.11
CA GLY A 87 -8.23 -9.09 4.72
C GLY A 87 -7.61 -10.46 4.43
N PHE A 88 -7.82 -10.99 3.22
CA PHE A 88 -7.40 -12.33 2.81
C PHE A 88 -5.91 -12.66 3.06
N PHE A 89 -5.01 -11.68 2.98
CA PHE A 89 -3.59 -11.81 3.31
C PHE A 89 -3.24 -11.23 4.69
N GLY A 90 -4.19 -11.21 5.63
CA GLY A 90 -4.02 -10.46 6.87
C GLY A 90 -3.85 -8.95 6.62
N GLU A 91 -4.42 -8.47 5.50
CA GLU A 91 -4.39 -7.07 5.03
C GLU A 91 -3.00 -6.58 4.61
N PHE A 92 -2.02 -7.49 4.49
CA PHE A 92 -0.62 -7.15 4.18
C PHE A 92 -0.48 -6.28 2.93
N VAL A 93 -1.25 -6.56 1.87
CA VAL A 93 -1.14 -5.80 0.62
C VAL A 93 -2.10 -4.62 0.61
N SER A 94 -3.30 -4.77 1.16
CA SER A 94 -4.25 -3.65 1.24
C SER A 94 -3.74 -2.49 2.09
N ASP A 95 -2.98 -2.76 3.15
CA ASP A 95 -2.46 -1.73 4.05
C ASP A 95 -1.42 -0.82 3.39
N ILE A 96 -0.80 -1.26 2.30
CA ILE A 96 0.10 -0.42 1.49
C ILE A 96 -0.61 0.89 1.09
N LEU A 97 -1.92 0.84 0.82
CA LEU A 97 -2.71 2.00 0.42
C LEU A 97 -3.25 2.83 1.60
N LEU A 98 -3.06 2.38 2.84
CA LEU A 98 -3.35 3.18 4.04
C LEU A 98 -2.19 4.12 4.40
N ALA A 99 -0.97 3.77 3.98
CA ALA A 99 0.17 4.67 3.98
C ALA A 99 0.17 5.54 2.71
N PRO A 100 0.88 6.69 2.73
CA PRO A 100 1.05 7.50 1.52
C PRO A 100 1.69 6.71 0.38
N TYR A 101 1.10 6.90 -0.80
CA TYR A 101 1.52 6.26 -2.03
C TYR A 101 1.42 7.26 -3.19
N LEU A 102 2.25 7.07 -4.21
CA LEU A 102 2.23 7.85 -5.44
C LEU A 102 1.71 6.96 -6.59
N PRO A 103 0.51 7.23 -7.12
CA PRO A 103 -0.03 6.48 -8.25
C PRO A 103 0.78 6.76 -9.52
N LEU A 104 1.23 5.71 -10.20
CA LEU A 104 1.91 5.79 -11.51
C LEU A 104 1.01 5.31 -12.65
N LEU A 105 0.07 4.41 -12.35
CA LEU A 105 -0.94 3.92 -13.29
C LEU A 105 -2.29 3.74 -12.59
N ASN A 106 -3.36 4.22 -13.23
CA ASN A 106 -4.75 4.03 -12.81
C ASN A 106 -5.06 4.50 -11.38
N HIS A 107 -4.88 5.80 -11.14
CA HIS A 107 -5.18 6.43 -9.86
C HIS A 107 -6.62 6.19 -9.38
N ARG A 108 -7.60 6.18 -10.31
CA ARG A 108 -9.01 5.98 -9.97
C ARG A 108 -9.24 4.61 -9.32
N TYR A 109 -8.65 3.56 -9.86
CA TYR A 109 -8.73 2.23 -9.27
C TYR A 109 -8.12 2.20 -7.87
N LEU A 110 -6.89 2.70 -7.71
CA LEU A 110 -6.19 2.76 -6.42
C LEU A 110 -6.99 3.55 -5.37
N LYS A 111 -7.57 4.69 -5.77
CA LYS A 111 -8.39 5.51 -4.88
C LYS A 111 -9.68 4.81 -4.46
N ALA A 112 -10.31 4.07 -5.38
CA ALA A 112 -11.52 3.32 -5.10
C ALA A 112 -11.29 2.17 -4.11
N VAL A 113 -10.18 1.44 -4.25
CA VAL A 113 -9.82 0.39 -3.28
C VAL A 113 -9.35 0.97 -1.96
N GLU A 114 -8.58 2.07 -1.93
CA GLU A 114 -8.20 2.80 -0.70
C GLU A 114 -9.44 3.15 0.13
N LEU A 115 -10.48 3.70 -0.52
CA LEU A 115 -11.73 4.04 0.15
C LEU A 115 -12.42 2.81 0.74
N GLN A 116 -12.41 1.68 0.04
CA GLN A 116 -12.99 0.42 0.53
C GLN A 116 -12.24 -0.09 1.76
N ILE A 117 -10.92 -0.07 1.74
CA ILE A 117 -10.08 -0.48 2.88
C ILE A 117 -10.40 0.39 4.10
N LYS A 118 -10.41 1.72 3.93
CA LYS A 118 -10.73 2.66 5.02
C LYS A 118 -12.12 2.42 5.61
N LYS A 119 -13.15 2.25 4.76
CA LYS A 119 -14.51 1.96 5.22
C LYS A 119 -14.58 0.65 6.00
N ARG A 120 -13.95 -0.41 5.49
CA ARG A 120 -13.89 -1.72 6.16
C ARG A 120 -13.22 -1.59 7.52
N ASN A 121 -12.03 -0.99 7.58
CA ASN A 121 -11.28 -0.88 8.83
C ASN A 121 -12.00 -0.02 9.87
N VAL A 122 -12.56 1.14 9.48
CA VAL A 122 -13.36 1.96 10.40
C VAL A 122 -14.55 1.16 10.94
N LYS A 123 -15.29 0.47 10.06
CA LYS A 123 -16.42 -0.37 10.46
C LYS A 123 -15.98 -1.45 11.45
N THR A 124 -14.93 -2.20 11.14
CA THR A 124 -14.41 -3.26 12.00
C THR A 124 -13.91 -2.73 13.36
N ILE A 125 -13.28 -1.56 13.39
CA ILE A 125 -12.86 -0.94 14.65
C ILE A 125 -14.07 -0.55 15.50
N LEU A 126 -15.10 0.04 14.89
CA LEU A 126 -16.34 0.41 15.58
C LEU A 126 -17.11 -0.82 16.09
N GLU A 127 -17.22 -1.88 15.27
CA GLU A 127 -17.86 -3.14 15.68
C GLU A 127 -17.16 -3.74 16.89
N ASN A 128 -15.81 -3.80 16.88
CA ASN A 128 -15.05 -4.27 18.03
C ASN A 128 -15.25 -3.38 19.26
N LEU A 129 -15.25 -2.05 19.09
CA LEU A 129 -15.45 -1.12 20.19
C LEU A 129 -16.83 -1.29 20.85
N ILE A 130 -17.88 -1.48 20.05
CA ILE A 130 -19.24 -1.75 20.54
C ILE A 130 -19.29 -3.05 21.36
N LEU A 131 -18.56 -4.08 20.92
CA LEU A 131 -18.47 -5.34 21.65
C LEU A 131 -17.67 -5.20 22.96
N GLU A 132 -16.63 -4.36 22.97
CA GLU A 132 -15.77 -4.13 24.14
C GLU A 132 -16.39 -3.21 25.18
N LEU A 133 -17.18 -2.20 24.75
CA LEU A 133 -17.72 -1.13 25.60
C LEU A 133 -19.20 -0.82 25.30
N PRO A 134 -20.13 -1.79 25.41
CA PRO A 134 -21.49 -1.64 24.91
C PRO A 134 -22.27 -0.46 25.54
N GLU A 135 -22.02 -0.14 26.82
CA GLU A 135 -22.71 0.95 27.52
C GLU A 135 -22.15 2.34 27.19
N LEU A 136 -20.85 2.43 26.88
CA LEU A 136 -20.14 3.70 26.71
C LEU A 136 -20.09 4.15 25.24
N CYS A 137 -20.26 3.24 24.28
CA CYS A 137 -20.08 3.55 22.85
C CYS A 137 -20.96 4.67 22.33
N GLN A 138 -22.15 4.88 22.91
CA GLN A 138 -23.07 5.93 22.48
C GLN A 138 -22.60 7.34 22.86
N GLU A 139 -21.70 7.44 23.84
CA GLU A 139 -21.19 8.71 24.37
C GLU A 139 -19.81 9.08 23.79
N LEU A 140 -19.22 8.22 22.94
CA LEU A 140 -17.88 8.41 22.41
C LEU A 140 -17.86 9.32 21.17
N LEU A 141 -17.14 10.44 21.28
CA LEU A 141 -16.76 11.26 20.14
C LEU A 141 -15.33 10.90 19.69
N ILE A 142 -15.22 10.09 18.62
CA ILE A 142 -13.94 9.60 18.11
C ILE A 142 -13.49 10.47 16.94
N LYS A 143 -12.30 11.08 17.07
CA LYS A 143 -11.69 11.79 15.94
C LYS A 143 -11.19 10.81 14.86
N PRO A 144 -11.33 11.13 13.56
CA PRO A 144 -10.95 10.22 12.48
C PRO A 144 -9.51 9.70 12.53
N GLU A 145 -8.57 10.50 13.05
CA GLU A 145 -7.16 10.15 13.15
C GLU A 145 -6.93 8.95 14.08
N TYR A 146 -7.79 8.71 15.07
CA TYR A 146 -7.65 7.57 15.97
C TYR A 146 -7.85 6.22 15.25
N PHE A 147 -8.60 6.17 14.15
CA PHE A 147 -8.74 4.93 13.39
C PHE A 147 -7.42 4.51 12.74
N ILE A 148 -6.63 5.44 12.19
CA ILE A 148 -5.33 5.09 11.60
C ILE A 148 -4.33 4.71 12.69
N HIS A 149 -4.39 5.34 13.87
CA HIS A 149 -3.59 4.95 15.02
C HIS A 149 -3.89 3.54 15.51
N GLU A 150 -5.16 3.16 15.60
CA GLU A 150 -5.56 1.81 16.00
C GLU A 150 -5.10 0.75 15.00
N ILE A 151 -5.22 1.03 13.70
CA ILE A 151 -4.69 0.14 12.64
C ILE A 151 -3.17 -0.04 12.81
N ALA A 152 -2.44 1.06 12.94
CA ALA A 152 -0.99 1.02 13.14
C ALA A 152 -0.61 0.25 14.41
N TYR A 153 -1.30 0.51 15.52
CA TYR A 153 -1.08 -0.17 16.80
C TYR A 153 -1.27 -1.70 16.69
N ARG A 154 -2.37 -2.16 16.08
CA ARG A 154 -2.61 -3.59 15.80
C ARG A 154 -1.49 -4.20 14.97
N LYS A 155 -1.00 -3.49 13.94
CA LYS A 155 0.09 -3.98 13.09
C LYS A 155 1.41 -4.10 13.84
N THR A 156 1.73 -3.17 14.74
CA THR A 156 2.97 -3.27 15.54
C THR A 156 2.98 -4.47 16.49
N LYS A 157 1.81 -4.98 16.91
CA LYS A 157 1.69 -6.20 17.71
C LYS A 157 1.99 -7.47 16.92
N ILE A 158 1.57 -7.50 15.64
CA ILE A 158 1.68 -8.67 14.76
C ILE A 158 3.04 -8.69 14.05
N PHE A 159 3.56 -7.52 13.67
CA PHE A 159 4.83 -7.36 12.96
C PHE A 159 5.71 -6.31 13.67
N PRO A 160 6.39 -6.69 14.77
CA PRO A 160 7.21 -5.76 15.56
C PRO A 160 8.29 -5.03 14.75
N GLN A 161 8.77 -5.66 13.67
CA GLN A 161 9.75 -5.12 12.73
C GLN A 161 9.26 -3.91 11.93
N ILE A 162 7.95 -3.63 11.86
CA ILE A 162 7.38 -2.46 11.16
C ILE A 162 7.67 -1.14 11.93
N LYS A 163 8.17 -1.21 13.18
CA LYS A 163 8.58 -0.03 13.97
C LYS A 163 9.60 0.90 13.28
N HIS A 164 10.31 0.43 12.25
CA HIS A 164 11.41 1.17 11.62
C HIS A 164 11.14 1.72 10.22
N SER A 165 9.94 1.53 9.64
CA SER A 165 9.64 2.03 8.27
C SER A 165 8.60 3.16 8.21
N SER A 166 8.12 3.66 9.36
CA SER A 166 7.06 4.67 9.42
C SER A 166 7.35 5.84 10.37
N VAL A 167 8.62 6.07 10.73
CA VAL A 167 9.04 7.28 11.48
C VAL A 167 10.16 7.96 10.70
#